data_AF-A0A930VRE1-F1
#
_entry.id   AF-A0A930VRE1-F1
#
_cell.length_a   1.000
_cell.length_b   1.000
_cell.length_c   1.000
_cell.angle_alpha   90.00
_cell.angle_beta   90.00
_cell.angle_gamma   90.00
#
_symmetry.space_group_name_H-M   'P 1'
#
loop_
_entity.id
_entity.type
_entity.pdbx_description
1 polymer ?
#
loop_
_entity_poly.entity_id
_entity_poly.type
_entity_poly.pdbx_seq_one_letter_code
_entity_poly.pdbx_strand_id
1 'polypeptide(L)'
;MGRPVDRIPVEAMARFTAAEARLYPMALSDPAGYELVTSLVGLVAEELRRSSADISSVLERRSELIGLVPRLAAEAGLVGGGVPADAVVDAASALRCRELGAAG
;
A
#
# COMPACT_ATOMS: atom_id res chain seq x y z
N MET A 1 25.96 7.26 14.23
CA MET A 1 24.78 7.35 15.12
C MET A 1 23.64 6.70 14.35
N GLY A 2 23.31 5.44 14.66
CA GLY A 2 22.23 4.72 13.95
C GLY A 2 20.89 5.35 14.29
N ARG A 3 20.09 5.70 13.28
CA ARG A 3 18.71 6.14 13.51
C ARG A 3 17.96 5.04 14.28
N PRO A 4 17.11 5.38 15.25
CA PRO A 4 16.21 4.39 15.83
C PRO A 4 15.42 3.74 14.68
N VAL A 5 15.43 2.41 14.62
CA VAL A 5 14.61 1.67 13.66
C VAL A 5 13.16 1.93 14.07
N ASP A 6 12.47 2.80 13.33
CA ASP A 6 11.03 3.00 13.50
C ASP A 6 10.37 1.63 13.29
N ARG A 7 9.89 1.02 14.38
CA ARG A 7 9.19 -0.26 14.28
C ARG A 7 7.76 -0.01 13.82
N ILE A 8 7.29 -0.81 12.88
CA ILE A 8 5.89 -0.78 12.45
C ILE A 8 5.00 -1.13 13.66
N PRO A 9 4.04 -0.27 14.05
CA PRO A 9 3.10 -0.57 15.13
C PRO A 9 2.29 -1.84 14.85
N VAL A 10 1.96 -2.60 15.90
CA VAL A 10 1.24 -3.89 15.79
C VAL A 10 -0.10 -3.74 15.05
N GLU A 11 -0.82 -2.65 15.30
CA GLU A 11 -2.09 -2.37 14.63
C GLU A 11 -1.92 -2.12 13.12
N ALA A 12 -0.84 -1.46 12.72
CA ALA A 12 -0.51 -1.27 11.30
C ALA A 12 -0.14 -2.60 10.66
N MET A 13 0.65 -3.43 11.35
CA MET A 13 0.98 -4.78 10.89
C MET A 13 -0.27 -5.63 10.66
N ALA A 14 -1.24 -5.59 11.58
CA ALA A 14 -2.49 -6.34 11.45
C ALA A 14 -3.29 -5.91 10.20
N ARG A 15 -3.34 -4.60 9.91
CA ARG A 15 -3.99 -4.08 8.69
C ARG A 15 -3.27 -4.53 7.42
N PHE A 16 -1.94 -4.47 7.42
CA PHE A 16 -1.12 -4.90 6.29
C PHE A 16 -1.34 -6.38 5.98
N THR A 17 -1.28 -7.24 7.00
CA THR A 17 -1.57 -8.67 6.85
C THR A 17 -2.99 -8.92 6.35
N ALA A 18 -3.99 -8.18 6.85
CA ALA A 18 -5.37 -8.32 6.40
C ALA A 18 -5.55 -7.88 4.93
N ALA A 19 -4.84 -6.85 4.48
CA ALA A 19 -4.84 -6.43 3.09
C ALA A 19 -4.23 -7.53 2.18
N GLU A 20 -3.06 -8.04 2.53
CA GLU A 20 -2.38 -9.12 1.79
C GLU A 20 -3.23 -10.39 1.71
N ALA A 21 -3.88 -10.77 2.82
CA ALA A 21 -4.78 -11.93 2.87
C ALA A 21 -6.00 -11.79 1.95
N ARG A 22 -6.42 -10.57 1.59
CA ARG A 22 -7.49 -10.34 0.59
C ARG A 22 -6.96 -10.39 -0.85
N LEU A 23 -5.73 -9.92 -1.06
CA LEU A 23 -5.09 -9.85 -2.37
C LEU A 23 -4.71 -11.22 -2.91
N TYR A 24 -4.04 -12.06 -2.10
CA TYR A 24 -3.46 -13.31 -2.61
C TYR A 24 -4.47 -14.31 -3.18
N PRO A 25 -5.66 -14.52 -2.60
CA PRO A 25 -6.67 -15.40 -3.19
C PRO A 25 -7.13 -14.94 -4.58
N MET A 26 -7.13 -13.63 -4.85
CA MET A 26 -7.54 -13.10 -6.15
C MET A 26 -6.64 -13.57 -7.29
N ALA A 27 -5.35 -13.80 -7.03
CA ALA A 27 -4.45 -14.33 -8.04
C ALA A 27 -4.92 -15.68 -8.64
N LEU A 28 -5.74 -16.43 -7.89
CA LEU A 28 -6.32 -17.69 -8.33
C LEU A 28 -7.77 -17.55 -8.81
N SER A 29 -8.59 -16.72 -8.14
CA SER A 29 -10.02 -16.62 -8.43
C SER A 29 -10.39 -15.52 -9.44
N ASP A 30 -9.59 -14.46 -9.53
CA ASP A 30 -9.78 -13.32 -10.43
C ASP A 30 -8.41 -12.70 -10.81
N PRO A 31 -7.66 -13.34 -11.72
CA PRO A 31 -6.32 -12.88 -12.08
C PRO A 31 -6.29 -11.48 -12.69
N ALA A 32 -7.33 -11.10 -13.46
CA ALA A 32 -7.44 -9.77 -14.05
C ALA A 32 -7.68 -8.70 -12.99
N GLY A 33 -8.57 -8.97 -12.02
CA GLY A 33 -8.75 -8.10 -10.87
C GLY A 33 -7.48 -8.00 -10.02
N TYR A 34 -6.74 -9.09 -9.85
CA TYR A 34 -5.47 -9.07 -9.13
C TYR A 34 -4.41 -8.21 -9.84
N GLU A 35 -4.26 -8.32 -11.15
CA GLU A 35 -3.36 -7.46 -11.94
C GLU A 35 -3.71 -5.96 -11.80
N LEU A 36 -5.00 -5.63 -11.87
CA LEU A 36 -5.46 -4.26 -11.70
C LEU A 36 -5.13 -3.72 -10.31
N VAL A 37 -5.39 -4.51 -9.27
CA VAL A 37 -5.18 -4.08 -7.89
C VAL A 37 -3.69 -3.96 -7.57
N THR A 38 -2.87 -4.90 -8.04
CA THR A 38 -1.40 -4.82 -7.87
C THR A 38 -0.81 -3.62 -8.62
N SER A 39 -1.37 -3.25 -9.77
CA SER A 39 -1.01 -2.02 -10.48
C SER A 39 -1.34 -0.77 -9.65
N LEU A 40 -2.52 -0.71 -9.02
CA LEU A 40 -2.89 0.37 -8.11
C LEU A 40 -1.98 0.44 -6.87
N VAL A 41 -1.65 -0.72 -6.27
CA VAL A 41 -0.69 -0.82 -5.16
C VAL A 41 0.66 -0.24 -5.59
N GLY A 42 1.12 -0.53 -6.82
CA GLY A 42 2.34 0.05 -7.38
C GLY A 42 2.30 1.57 -7.49
N LEU A 43 1.19 2.14 -7.97
CA LEU A 43 1.01 3.60 -8.07
C LEU A 43 1.02 4.29 -6.70
N VAL A 44 0.32 3.71 -5.71
CA VAL A 44 0.32 4.25 -4.34
C VAL A 44 1.69 4.10 -3.69
N ALA A 45 2.39 2.98 -3.92
CA ALA A 45 3.74 2.77 -3.40
C ALA A 45 4.74 3.78 -3.98
N GLU A 46 4.63 4.11 -5.27
CA GLU A 46 5.39 5.18 -5.91
C GLU A 46 5.13 6.54 -5.25
N GLU A 47 3.88 6.87 -4.95
CA GLU A 47 3.54 8.09 -4.24
C GLU A 47 4.15 8.11 -2.82
N LEU A 48 4.09 6.99 -2.11
CA LEU A 48 4.73 6.83 -0.81
C LEU A 48 6.26 6.95 -0.89
N ARG A 49 6.92 6.43 -1.93
CA ARG A 49 8.36 6.58 -2.12
C ARG A 49 8.78 8.03 -2.28
N ARG A 50 7.97 8.84 -2.98
CA ARG A 50 8.24 10.29 -3.18
C ARG A 50 7.98 11.12 -1.93
N SER A 51 6.99 10.75 -1.14
CA SER A 51 6.46 11.58 -0.07
C SER A 51 6.78 11.11 1.35
N SER A 52 7.28 9.88 1.53
CA SER A 52 7.52 9.27 2.85
C SER A 52 8.96 8.76 2.99
N ALA A 53 9.71 9.41 3.88
CA ALA A 53 11.13 9.13 4.13
C ALA A 53 11.38 8.10 5.25
N ASP A 54 10.35 7.80 6.05
CA ASP A 54 10.41 6.90 7.21
C ASP A 54 9.04 6.21 7.44
N ILE A 55 9.01 5.24 8.37
CA ILE A 55 7.79 4.46 8.62
C ILE A 55 6.69 5.33 9.22
N SER A 56 7.05 6.29 10.07
CA SER A 56 6.09 7.22 10.68
C SER A 56 5.33 8.03 9.61
N SER A 57 6.03 8.62 8.64
CA SER A 57 5.42 9.37 7.53
C SER A 57 4.53 8.50 6.62
N VAL A 58 4.88 7.22 6.42
CA VAL A 58 4.00 6.28 5.69
C VAL A 58 2.66 6.10 6.41
N LEU A 59 2.69 5.97 7.74
CA LEU A 59 1.48 5.70 8.54
C LEU A 59 0.58 6.93 8.65
N GLU A 60 1.16 8.12 8.79
CA GLU A 60 0.41 9.38 8.88
C GLU A 60 -0.35 9.71 7.59
N ARG A 61 0.22 9.37 6.42
CA ARG A 61 -0.37 9.68 5.10
C ARG A 61 -1.49 8.73 4.69
N ARG A 62 -1.76 7.67 5.45
CA ARG A 62 -2.74 6.63 5.09
C ARG A 62 -4.10 7.19 4.69
N SER A 63 -4.69 8.05 5.53
CA SER A 63 -6.04 8.58 5.29
C SER A 63 -6.11 9.48 4.05
N GLU A 64 -5.07 10.27 3.81
CA GLU A 64 -4.95 11.10 2.60
C GLU A 64 -4.88 10.22 1.35
N LEU A 65 -4.04 9.18 1.37
CA LEU A 65 -3.84 8.28 0.23
C LEU A 65 -5.10 7.49 -0.13
N ILE A 66 -5.92 7.09 0.86
CA ILE A 66 -7.20 6.42 0.59
C ILE A 66 -8.09 7.31 -0.30
N GLY A 67 -8.12 8.61 -0.02
CA GLY A 67 -8.86 9.58 -0.85
C GLY A 67 -8.26 9.80 -2.23
N LEU A 68 -6.96 9.52 -2.42
CA LEU A 68 -6.26 9.68 -3.69
C LEU A 68 -6.38 8.46 -4.62
N VAL A 69 -6.68 7.27 -4.09
CA VAL A 69 -6.77 6.04 -4.90
C VAL A 69 -7.69 6.18 -6.12
N PRO A 70 -8.92 6.74 -6.02
CA PRO A 70 -9.78 6.90 -7.20
C PRO A 70 -9.17 7.80 -8.28
N ARG A 71 -8.45 8.85 -7.88
CA ARG A 71 -7.76 9.75 -8.82
C ARG A 71 -6.60 9.04 -9.50
N LEU A 72 -5.75 8.34 -8.72
CA LEU A 72 -4.62 7.58 -9.25
C LEU A 72 -5.08 6.48 -10.22
N ALA A 73 -6.20 5.82 -9.91
CA ALA A 73 -6.82 4.84 -10.81
C ALA A 73 -7.27 5.48 -12.13
N ALA A 74 -7.99 6.62 -12.06
CA ALA A 74 -8.47 7.33 -13.24
C ALA A 74 -7.32 7.85 -14.12
N GLU A 75 -6.27 8.42 -13.52
CA GLU A 75 -5.08 8.92 -14.22
C GLU A 75 -4.33 7.79 -14.95
N ALA A 76 -4.33 6.58 -14.38
CA ALA A 76 -3.73 5.39 -14.98
C ALA A 76 -4.66 4.65 -15.95
N GLY A 77 -5.88 5.14 -16.19
CA GLY A 77 -6.88 4.46 -17.03
C GLY A 77 -7.40 3.15 -16.44
N LEU A 78 -7.25 2.94 -15.13
CA LEU A 78 -7.70 1.75 -14.42
C LEU A 78 -9.14 1.95 -13.95
N VAL A 79 -10.05 1.11 -14.43
CA VAL A 79 -11.46 1.12 -14.00
C VAL A 79 -11.56 0.27 -12.73
N GLY A 80 -11.96 0.90 -11.62
CA GLY A 80 -11.88 0.31 -10.28
C GLY A 80 -12.35 -1.14 -10.19
N GLY A 81 -11.43 -2.02 -9.76
CA GLY A 81 -11.77 -3.38 -9.33
C GLY A 81 -12.49 -3.35 -7.97
N GLY A 82 -13.20 -4.42 -7.63
CA GLY A 82 -14.03 -4.50 -6.40
C GLY A 82 -13.25 -4.47 -5.07
N VAL A 83 -11.96 -4.15 -5.08
CA VAL A 83 -11.12 -4.08 -3.87
C VAL A 83 -11.23 -2.68 -3.26
N PRO A 84 -11.53 -2.58 -1.96
CA PRO A 84 -11.66 -1.29 -1.31
C PRO A 84 -10.30 -0.57 -1.21
N ALA A 85 -10.34 0.77 -1.34
CA ALA A 85 -9.16 1.62 -1.43
C ALA A 85 -8.24 1.53 -0.20
N ASP A 86 -8.80 1.24 0.98
CA ASP A 86 -8.04 1.03 2.20
C ASP A 86 -7.10 -0.19 2.11
N ALA A 87 -7.54 -1.29 1.50
CA ALA A 87 -6.72 -2.47 1.27
C ALA A 87 -5.58 -2.19 0.29
N VAL A 88 -5.82 -1.38 -0.75
CA VAL A 88 -4.76 -0.94 -1.69
C VAL A 88 -3.70 -0.13 -0.96
N VAL A 89 -4.12 0.86 -0.16
CA VAL A 89 -3.19 1.71 0.59
C VAL A 89 -2.44 0.89 1.64
N ASP A 90 -3.12 0.03 2.39
CA ASP A 90 -2.47 -0.80 3.41
C ASP A 90 -1.42 -1.76 2.80
N ALA A 91 -1.68 -2.34 1.63
CA ALA A 91 -0.71 -3.16 0.91
C ALA A 91 0.49 -2.34 0.40
N ALA A 92 0.25 -1.12 -0.12
CA ALA A 92 1.31 -0.21 -0.56
C ALA A 92 2.17 0.29 0.61
N SER A 93 1.53 0.61 1.75
CA SER A 93 2.22 0.96 3.00
C SER A 93 3.07 -0.20 3.52
N ALA A 94 2.56 -1.44 3.47
CA ALA A 94 3.33 -2.62 3.85
C ALA A 94 4.59 -2.78 2.99
N LEU A 95 4.46 -2.60 1.67
CA LEU A 95 5.58 -2.62 0.74
C LEU A 95 6.61 -1.55 1.10
N ARG A 96 6.18 -0.29 1.26
CA ARG A 96 7.09 0.82 1.57
C ARG A 96 7.80 0.65 2.92
N CYS A 97 7.07 0.22 3.95
CA CYS A 97 7.67 -0.04 5.26
C CYS A 97 8.74 -1.15 5.21
N ARG A 98 8.54 -2.19 4.39
CA ARG A 98 9.56 -3.23 4.17
C ARG A 98 10.79 -2.70 3.44
N GLU A 99 10.61 -1.87 2.42
CA GLU A 99 11.73 -1.22 1.72
C GLU A 99 12.57 -0.36 2.68
N LEU A 100 11.91 0.43 3.52
CA LEU A 100 12.57 1.27 4.53
C LEU A 100 13.30 0.43 5.57
N GLY A 101 12.72 -0.71 5.99
CA GLY A 101 13.35 -1.64 6.92
C GLY A 101 14.52 -2.43 6.33
N ALA A 102 14.56 -2.65 5.02
CA ALA A 102 15.66 -3.34 4.34
C ALA A 102 16.85 -2.42 3.98
N ALA A 103 16.62 -1.11 3.99
CA ALA A 103 17.63 -0.09 3.67
C ALA A 103 18.40 0.42 4.91
N GLY A 104 18.04 -0.03 6.12
CA GLY A 104 18.69 0.32 7.39
C GLY A 104 19.66 -0.76 7.88
#